data_AF-A0A539DSS0-F1
#
_entry.id   AF-A0A539DSS0-F1
#
_cell.length_a   1.000
_cell.length_b   1.000
_cell.length_c   1.000
_cell.angle_alpha   90.00
_cell.angle_beta   90.00
_cell.angle_gamma   90.00
#
_symmetry.space_group_name_H-M   'P 1'
#
loop_
_entity.id
_entity.type
_entity.pdbx_description
1 polymer ?
#
loop_
_entity_poly.entity_id
_entity_poly.type
_entity_poly.pdbx_seq_one_letter_code
_entity_poly.pdbx_strand_id
1 'polypeptide(L)'
;MLLLYFVVLLTTWAFRPLDDSVPVGTDWTPTTAVPPEPQRLVSQSVECNTLFADQPRREPLPALTPQPDGRPALEYQREPCELVRTNAQRLFAINTVVVIVVLAILMLLAVRSRRPEASLHPK
;
A
#
# COMPACT_ATOMS: atom_id res chain seq x y z
N MET A 1 -1.34 2.50 -25.97
CA MET A 1 -0.74 1.30 -25.33
C MET A 1 -0.26 1.57 -23.91
N LEU A 2 0.58 2.59 -23.68
CA LEU A 2 1.15 2.90 -22.36
C LEU A 2 0.10 3.21 -21.27
N LEU A 3 -0.96 3.96 -21.60
CA LEU A 3 -2.04 4.26 -20.65
C LEU A 3 -2.79 3.00 -20.20
N LEU A 4 -3.10 2.11 -21.14
CA LEU A 4 -3.77 0.85 -20.85
C LEU A 4 -2.90 -0.06 -19.98
N TYR A 5 -1.59 -0.13 -20.28
CA TYR A 5 -0.62 -0.82 -19.45
C TYR A 5 -0.56 -0.25 -18.02
N PHE A 6 -0.54 1.08 -17.89
CA PHE A 6 -0.54 1.75 -16.58
C PHE A 6 -1.82 1.45 -15.78
N VAL A 7 -2.99 1.47 -16.43
CA VAL A 7 -4.26 1.11 -15.79
C VAL A 7 -4.24 -0.33 -15.28
N VAL A 8 -3.72 -1.27 -16.09
CA VAL A 8 -3.59 -2.69 -15.67
C VAL A 8 -2.63 -2.84 -14.50
N LEU A 9 -1.48 -2.14 -14.51
CA LEU A 9 -0.57 -2.15 -13.38
C LEU A 9 -1.22 -1.58 -12.11
N LEU A 10 -1.92 -0.46 -12.22
CA LEU A 10 -2.58 0.19 -11.08
C LEU A 10 -3.66 -0.71 -10.47
N THR A 11 -4.49 -1.34 -11.30
CA THR A 11 -5.52 -2.25 -10.80
C THR A 11 -4.91 -3.50 -10.18
N THR A 12 -3.97 -4.16 -10.86
CA THR A 12 -3.30 -5.36 -10.32
C THR A 12 -2.59 -5.07 -9.01
N TRP A 13 -1.94 -3.91 -8.87
CA TRP A 13 -1.34 -3.48 -7.61
C TRP A 13 -2.39 -3.29 -6.50
N ALA A 14 -3.53 -2.66 -6.80
CA ALA A 14 -4.57 -2.39 -5.80
C ALA A 14 -5.24 -3.67 -5.24
N PHE A 15 -5.23 -4.77 -6.00
CA PHE A 15 -5.75 -6.08 -5.58
C PHE A 15 -4.72 -6.97 -4.87
N ARG A 16 -3.44 -6.56 -4.77
CA ARG A 16 -2.46 -7.35 -4.01
C ARG A 16 -2.65 -7.15 -2.50
N PRO A 17 -2.38 -8.18 -1.68
CA PRO A 17 -2.23 -8.00 -0.25
C PRO A 17 -1.09 -7.02 0.04
N LEU A 18 -1.24 -6.26 1.11
CA LEU A 18 -0.25 -5.32 1.61
C LEU A 18 0.51 -5.98 2.77
N ASP A 19 1.69 -5.48 3.09
CA ASP A 19 2.43 -5.91 4.28
C ASP A 19 2.70 -4.71 5.17
N ASP A 20 2.53 -4.90 6.48
CA ASP A 20 2.86 -3.89 7.48
C ASP A 20 3.89 -4.44 8.47
N SER A 21 4.90 -3.63 8.77
CA SER A 21 5.89 -3.94 9.81
C SER A 21 5.59 -3.09 11.04
N VAL A 22 5.22 -3.76 12.12
CA VAL A 22 4.78 -3.11 13.35
C VAL A 22 5.82 -3.35 14.45
N PRO A 23 6.34 -2.30 15.11
CA PRO A 23 7.23 -2.49 16.26
C PRO A 23 6.46 -3.16 17.40
N VAL A 24 7.08 -4.19 18.00
CA VAL A 24 6.46 -4.98 19.08
C VAL A 24 7.19 -4.90 20.42
N GLY A 25 8.28 -4.13 20.47
CA GLY A 25 9.07 -3.90 21.68
C GLY A 25 10.49 -4.45 21.58
N THR A 26 11.13 -4.61 22.73
CA THR A 26 12.49 -5.14 22.83
C THR A 26 12.45 -6.63 23.12
N ASP A 27 13.20 -7.41 22.35
CA ASP A 27 13.35 -8.85 22.59
C ASP A 27 14.46 -9.10 23.60
N TRP A 28 14.08 -9.73 24.71
CA TRP A 28 14.95 -10.12 25.83
C TRP A 28 15.28 -11.61 25.81
N THR A 29 14.90 -12.34 24.77
CA THR A 29 15.21 -13.76 24.67
C THR A 29 16.72 -13.98 24.71
N PRO A 30 17.22 -14.91 25.55
CA PRO A 30 18.64 -15.17 25.66
C PRO A 30 19.16 -15.75 24.34
N THR A 31 20.12 -15.08 23.73
CA THR A 31 20.81 -15.60 22.54
C THR A 31 21.92 -16.56 22.95
N THR A 32 22.02 -17.68 22.24
CA THR A 32 23.10 -18.67 22.43
C THR A 32 24.40 -18.27 21.72
N ALA A 33 24.45 -17.08 21.12
CA ALA A 33 25.62 -16.57 20.42
C ALA A 33 26.74 -16.19 21.41
N VAL A 34 28.00 -16.37 21.00
CA VAL A 34 29.19 -15.92 21.74
C VAL A 34 30.02 -15.00 20.84
N PRO A 35 30.13 -13.69 21.16
CA PRO A 35 29.53 -13.01 22.31
C PRO A 35 27.99 -12.90 22.22
N PRO A 36 27.28 -12.76 23.36
CA PRO A 36 25.83 -12.61 23.37
C PRO A 36 25.43 -11.35 22.60
N GLU A 37 24.42 -11.47 21.72
CA GLU A 37 23.92 -10.32 20.99
C GLU A 37 23.20 -9.34 21.94
N PRO A 38 23.33 -8.03 21.71
CA PRO A 38 22.59 -7.05 22.49
C PRO A 38 21.09 -7.20 22.24
N GLN A 39 20.30 -6.81 23.24
CA GLN A 39 18.85 -6.73 23.11
C GLN A 39 18.48 -5.81 21.95
N ARG A 40 17.48 -6.22 21.17
CA ARG A 40 17.09 -5.53 19.95
C ARG A 40 15.62 -5.19 19.94
N LEU A 41 15.30 -4.04 19.38
CA LEU A 41 13.93 -3.70 19.00
C LEU A 41 13.51 -4.65 17.88
N VAL A 42 12.41 -5.35 18.11
CA VAL A 42 11.82 -6.28 17.16
C VAL A 42 10.55 -5.68 16.57
N SER A 43 10.33 -6.01 15.30
CA SER A 43 9.10 -5.71 14.59
C SER A 43 8.50 -7.00 14.07
N GLN A 44 7.18 -7.05 14.01
CA GLN A 44 6.42 -8.16 13.49
C GLN A 44 5.84 -7.76 12.13
N SER A 45 6.08 -8.59 11.11
CA SER A 45 5.40 -8.46 9.82
C SER A 45 3.99 -9.01 9.95
N VAL A 46 3.02 -8.24 9.47
CA VAL A 46 1.61 -8.61 9.43
C VAL A 46 1.12 -8.47 7.99
N GLU A 47 0.64 -9.59 7.43
CA GLU A 47 -0.01 -9.59 6.11
C GLU A 47 -1.37 -8.90 6.24
N CYS A 48 -1.56 -7.87 5.44
CA CYS A 48 -2.77 -7.07 5.37
C CYS A 48 -3.63 -7.53 4.19
N ASN A 49 -4.92 -7.23 4.26
CA ASN A 49 -5.81 -7.49 3.14
C ASN A 49 -5.56 -6.51 1.97
N THR A 50 -6.27 -6.73 0.87
CA THR A 50 -6.27 -5.84 -0.28
C THR A 50 -6.89 -4.48 0.05
N LEU A 51 -6.64 -3.49 -0.81
CA LEU A 51 -7.11 -2.11 -0.64
C LEU A 51 -8.64 -1.97 -0.52
N PHE A 52 -9.37 -2.91 -1.13
CA PHE A 52 -10.84 -2.94 -1.21
C PHE A 52 -11.50 -3.92 -0.25
N ALA A 53 -10.73 -4.63 0.58
CA ALA A 53 -11.32 -5.51 1.59
C ALA A 53 -12.04 -4.70 2.67
N ASP A 54 -13.10 -5.25 3.27
CA ASP A 54 -13.85 -4.55 4.32
C ASP A 54 -12.96 -4.24 5.54
N GLN A 55 -12.15 -5.23 5.94
CA GLN A 55 -11.23 -5.13 7.07
C GLN A 55 -9.77 -5.00 6.64
N PRO A 56 -8.94 -4.23 7.37
CA PRO A 56 -7.55 -3.95 6.98
C PRO A 56 -6.61 -5.16 7.13
N ARG A 57 -6.90 -6.08 8.04
CA ARG A 57 -6.07 -7.25 8.34
C ARG A 57 -6.91 -8.53 8.38
N ARG A 58 -6.24 -9.68 8.27
CA ARG A 58 -6.85 -10.97 8.65
C ARG A 58 -6.66 -11.20 10.14
N GLU A 59 -7.66 -11.81 10.76
CA GLU A 59 -7.58 -12.28 12.14
C GLU A 59 -7.41 -13.82 12.16
N PRO A 60 -6.72 -14.38 13.17
CA PRO A 60 -6.05 -13.70 14.28
C PRO A 60 -4.70 -13.07 13.88
N LEU A 61 -4.21 -12.12 14.69
CA LEU A 61 -2.87 -11.56 14.53
C LEU A 61 -1.78 -12.61 14.77
N PRO A 62 -0.60 -12.47 14.14
CA PRO A 62 0.55 -13.32 14.43
C PRO A 62 0.90 -13.30 15.92
N ALA A 63 1.17 -14.48 16.48
CA ALA A 63 1.61 -14.61 17.87
C ALA A 63 3.01 -14.04 18.03
N LEU A 64 3.24 -13.33 19.14
CA LEU A 64 4.54 -12.73 19.47
C LEU A 64 5.38 -13.68 20.30
N THR A 65 6.70 -13.57 20.19
CA THR A 65 7.64 -14.41 20.95
C THR A 65 7.48 -14.18 22.45
N PRO A 66 7.28 -15.25 23.25
CA PRO A 66 7.17 -15.12 24.70
C PRO A 66 8.47 -14.56 25.29
N GLN A 67 8.32 -13.67 26.26
CA GLN A 67 9.45 -13.02 26.93
C GLN A 67 9.78 -13.76 28.24
N PRO A 68 11.07 -13.75 28.67
CA PRO A 68 11.47 -14.38 29.92
C PRO A 68 10.86 -13.70 31.14
N ASP A 69 10.77 -14.44 32.24
CA ASP A 69 10.15 -13.98 33.49
C ASP A 69 10.74 -12.64 33.98
N GLY A 70 9.85 -11.74 34.40
CA GLY A 70 10.23 -10.41 34.89
C GLY A 70 10.54 -9.38 33.79
N ARG A 71 10.38 -9.72 32.50
CA ARG A 71 10.46 -8.76 31.39
C ARG A 71 9.07 -8.38 30.88
N PRO A 72 8.92 -7.17 30.30
CA PRO A 72 7.68 -6.78 29.63
C PRO A 72 7.37 -7.74 28.47
N ALA A 73 6.09 -8.10 28.31
CA ALA A 73 5.65 -8.86 27.14
C ALA A 73 5.76 -8.01 25.88
N LEU A 74 5.99 -8.66 24.73
CA LEU A 74 5.88 -7.99 23.44
C LEU A 74 4.41 -7.68 23.16
N GLU A 75 4.15 -6.49 22.62
CA GLU A 75 2.82 -6.04 22.26
C GLU A 75 2.87 -5.15 21.02
N TYR A 76 1.84 -5.22 20.18
CA TYR A 76 1.74 -4.35 19.01
C TYR A 76 1.58 -2.89 19.47
N GLN A 77 2.60 -2.05 19.24
CA GLN A 77 2.59 -0.65 19.69
C GLN A 77 1.63 0.25 18.91
N ARG A 78 1.15 -0.22 17.76
CA ARG A 78 0.13 0.43 16.94
C ARG A 78 -0.75 -0.61 16.28
N GLU A 79 -1.92 -0.18 15.82
CA GLU A 79 -2.82 -1.04 15.07
C GLU A 79 -2.19 -1.49 13.73
N PRO A 80 -2.04 -2.80 13.49
CA PRO A 80 -1.49 -3.29 12.23
C PRO A 80 -2.40 -3.00 11.05
N CYS A 81 -1.80 -2.68 9.90
CA CYS A 81 -2.45 -2.51 8.59
C CYS A 81 -3.30 -1.24 8.40
N GLU A 82 -3.69 -0.55 9.46
CA GLU A 82 -4.51 0.68 9.42
C GLU A 82 -3.83 1.80 8.60
N LEU A 83 -2.57 2.11 8.96
CA LEU A 83 -1.80 3.18 8.32
C LEU A 83 -1.44 2.83 6.87
N VAL A 84 -1.00 1.60 6.62
CA VAL A 84 -0.60 1.14 5.29
C VAL A 84 -1.79 1.13 4.33
N ARG A 85 -2.95 0.63 4.78
CA ARG A 85 -4.19 0.67 3.98
C ARG A 85 -4.60 2.11 3.68
N THR A 86 -4.62 2.99 4.67
CA THR A 86 -5.01 4.40 4.48
C THR A 86 -4.09 5.10 3.46
N ASN A 87 -2.78 4.89 3.58
CA ASN A 87 -1.80 5.46 2.65
C ASN A 87 -1.95 4.87 1.24
N ALA A 88 -2.14 3.57 1.12
CA ALA A 88 -2.36 2.90 -0.16
C ALA A 88 -3.63 3.41 -0.85
N GLN A 89 -4.73 3.59 -0.10
CA GLN A 89 -5.98 4.17 -0.61
C GLN A 89 -5.78 5.59 -1.13
N ARG A 90 -5.04 6.43 -0.40
CA ARG A 90 -4.72 7.80 -0.85
C ARG A 90 -3.92 7.79 -2.14
N LEU A 91 -2.88 6.95 -2.23
CA LEU A 91 -2.05 6.84 -3.44
C LEU A 91 -2.88 6.32 -4.64
N PHE A 92 -3.75 5.33 -4.42
CA PHE A 92 -4.65 4.84 -5.45
C PHE A 92 -5.60 5.94 -5.95
N ALA A 93 -6.18 6.73 -5.04
CA ALA A 93 -7.06 7.84 -5.40
C ALA A 93 -6.34 8.90 -6.24
N ILE A 94 -5.13 9.31 -5.82
CA ILE A 94 -4.29 10.27 -6.55
C ILE A 94 -4.00 9.75 -7.96
N ASN A 95 -3.53 8.51 -8.09
CA ASN A 95 -3.22 7.91 -9.38
C ASN A 95 -4.46 7.81 -10.29
N THR A 96 -5.62 7.48 -9.71
CA THR A 96 -6.89 7.42 -10.45
C THR A 96 -7.26 8.79 -11.01
N VAL A 97 -7.14 9.85 -10.20
CA VAL A 97 -7.41 11.23 -10.66
C VAL A 97 -6.47 11.62 -11.81
N VAL A 98 -5.17 11.32 -11.71
CA VAL A 98 -4.21 11.59 -12.78
C VAL A 98 -4.61 10.90 -14.09
N VAL A 99 -5.00 9.62 -14.03
CA VAL A 99 -5.46 8.86 -15.21
C VAL A 99 -6.70 9.52 -15.83
N ILE A 100 -7.67 9.93 -15.02
CA ILE A 100 -8.88 10.61 -15.50
C ILE A 100 -8.55 11.93 -16.19
N VAL A 101 -7.65 12.74 -15.62
CA VAL A 101 -7.22 14.02 -16.22
C VAL A 101 -6.54 13.79 -17.56
N VAL A 102 -5.62 12.81 -17.66
CA VAL A 102 -4.95 12.46 -18.92
C VAL A 102 -5.98 12.01 -19.97
N LEU A 103 -6.93 11.15 -19.60
CA LEU A 103 -8.00 10.71 -20.50
C LEU A 103 -8.87 11.87 -20.99
N ALA A 104 -9.25 12.79 -20.10
CA ALA A 104 -10.03 13.97 -20.45
C ALA A 104 -9.28 14.88 -21.44
N ILE A 105 -7.98 15.12 -21.22
CA ILE A 105 -7.14 15.89 -22.14
C ILE A 105 -7.07 15.21 -23.51
N LEU A 106 -6.80 13.90 -23.56
CA LEU A 106 -6.75 13.14 -24.81
C LEU A 106 -8.09 13.18 -25.56
N MET A 107 -9.20 13.07 -24.83
CA MET A 107 -10.54 13.16 -25.41
C MET A 107 -10.81 14.55 -25.99
N LEU A 108 -10.45 15.62 -25.27
CA LEU A 108 -10.58 17.00 -25.74
C LEU A 108 -9.75 17.24 -27.02
N LEU A 109 -8.52 16.74 -27.06
CA LEU A 109 -7.66 16.83 -28.25
C LEU A 109 -8.24 16.05 -29.44
N ALA A 110 -8.75 14.84 -29.20
CA ALA A 110 -9.38 14.02 -30.23
C ALA A 110 -10.69 14.64 -30.76
N VAL A 111 -11.49 15.26 -29.90
CA VAL A 111 -12.70 15.99 -30.32
C VAL A 111 -12.33 17.22 -31.14
N ARG A 112 -11.28 17.94 -30.74
CA ARG A 112 -10.78 19.12 -31.48
C ARG A 112 -10.22 18.74 -32.85
N SER A 113 -9.42 17.68 -32.96
CA SER A 113 -8.86 17.25 -34.25
C SER A 113 -9.90 16.72 -35.22
N ARG A 114 -11.06 16.27 -34.72
CA ARG A 114 -12.22 15.84 -35.52
C ARG A 114 -13.16 16.98 -35.93
N ARG A 115 -12.81 18.24 -35.67
CA ARG A 115 -13.47 19.39 -36.30
C ARG A 115 -12.60 19.85 -37.47
N PRO A 116 -12.79 19.32 -38.69
CA PRO A 116 -12.15 19.90 -39.86
C PRO A 116 -12.66 21.33 -40.01
N GLU A 117 -11.77 22.24 -40.40
CA GLU A 117 -12.14 23.59 -40.80
C GLU A 117 -13.27 23.55 -41.83
N ALA A 118 -14.50 23.83 -41.38
CA ALA A 118 -15.66 24.08 -42.24
C ALA A 118 -15.58 25.49 -42.87
N SER A 119 -14.40 25.90 -43.31
CA SER A 119 -14.14 27.25 -43.80
C SER A 119 -13.07 27.25 -44.89
N LEU A 120 -13.34 26.55 -46.00
CA LEU A 120 -12.68 26.85 -47.27
C LEU A 120 -13.65 26.71 -48.45
N HIS A 121 -14.71 27.52 -48.43
CA HIS A 121 -15.32 28.18 -49.60
C HIS A 121 -16.57 28.95 -49.15
N PRO A 122 -16.62 30.26 -49.43
CA PRO A 122 -17.47 30.64 -50.53
C PRO A 122 -16.82 31.70 -51.45
N LYS A 123 -17.04 31.47 -52.75
CA LYS A 123 -17.04 32.38 -53.91
C LYS A 123 -16.16 33.63 -53.88
#